data_AF-A0A2V8FJI9-F1
#
_entry.id   AF-A0A2V8FJI9-F1
#
_cell.length_a   1.000
_cell.length_b   1.000
_cell.length_c   1.000
_cell.angle_alpha   90.00
_cell.angle_beta   90.00
_cell.angle_gamma   90.00
#
_symmetry.space_group_name_H-M   'P 1'
#
loop_
_entity.id
_entity.type
_entity.pdbx_description
1 polymer ?
#
loop_
_entity_poly.entity_id
_entity_poly.type
_entity_poly.pdbx_seq_one_letter_code
_entity_poly.pdbx_strand_id
1 'polypeptide(L)' 'MLEFLTFVETTVFTKRISALGLEGSLRGLQLELLENPEAGDVDPGTAGLRKIRLADPTRGMGKRGGARVH' A
#
# COMPACT_ATOMS: atom_id res chain seq x y z
N MET A 1 -17.36 -18.61 -10.22
CA MET A 1 -17.62 -17.58 -9.18
C MET A 1 -16.76 -16.39 -9.55
N LEU A 2 -17.28 -15.17 -9.55
CA LEU A 2 -16.42 -13.99 -9.72
C LEU A 2 -15.62 -13.81 -8.44
N GLU A 3 -14.29 -13.85 -8.54
CA GLU A 3 -13.41 -13.49 -7.44
C GLU A 3 -13.24 -11.97 -7.43
N PHE A 4 -13.62 -11.34 -6.31
CA PHE A 4 -13.44 -9.92 -6.11
C PHE A 4 -12.38 -9.71 -5.03
N LEU A 5 -11.31 -8.99 -5.38
CA LEU A 5 -10.37 -8.51 -4.39
C LEU A 5 -10.97 -7.26 -3.73
N THR A 6 -11.10 -7.28 -2.40
CA THR A 6 -11.63 -6.16 -1.62
C THR A 6 -10.51 -5.56 -0.78
N PHE A 7 -10.38 -4.23 -0.83
CA PHE A 7 -9.50 -3.49 0.07
C PHE A 7 -10.31 -3.02 1.28
N VAL A 8 -9.87 -3.40 2.48
CA VAL A 8 -10.43 -2.95 3.75
C VAL A 8 -9.39 -2.09 4.46
N GLU A 9 -9.74 -0.84 4.73
CA GLU A 9 -8.83 0.11 5.35
C GLU A 9 -9.16 0.33 6.82
N THR A 10 -8.13 0.47 7.66
CA THR A 10 -8.33 0.94 9.03
C THR A 10 -8.51 2.46 9.04
N THR A 11 -9.26 2.99 10.01
CA THR A 11 -9.45 4.43 10.17
C THR A 11 -8.12 5.19 10.29
N VAL A 12 -7.11 4.59 10.93
CA VAL A 12 -5.78 5.21 11.08
C VAL A 12 -5.06 5.27 9.73
N PHE A 13 -5.17 4.22 8.92
CA PHE A 13 -4.58 4.17 7.60
C PHE A 13 -5.15 5.26 6.69
N THR A 14 -6.48 5.31 6.53
CA THR A 14 -7.14 6.29 5.66
C THR A 14 -6.82 7.73 6.07
N LYS A 15 -6.83 8.04 7.37
CA LYS A 15 -6.46 9.38 7.87
C LYS A 15 -5.02 9.75 7.52
N ARG A 16 -4.08 8.81 7.63
CA ARG A 16 -2.66 9.07 7.31
C ARG A 16 -2.44 9.24 5.82
N ILE A 17 -3.05 8.40 4.98
CA ILE A 17 -2.96 8.54 3.52
C ILE A 17 -3.46 9.91 3.09
N SER A 18 -4.60 10.35 3.63
CA SER A 18 -5.16 11.65 3.28
C SER A 18 -4.33 12.83 3.80
N ALA A 19 -3.82 12.74 5.04
CA ALA A 19 -2.91 13.76 5.58
C ALA A 19 -1.59 13.89 4.78
N LEU A 20 -1.16 12.81 4.11
CA LEU A 20 0.03 12.81 3.25
C LEU A 20 -0.28 13.16 1.79
N GLY A 21 -1.55 13.27 1.39
CA GLY A 21 -1.95 13.49 -0.01
C GLY A 21 -1.54 12.37 -0.96
N LEU A 22 -1.54 11.12 -0.47
CA LEU A 22 -1.04 9.95 -1.20
C LEU A 22 -2.16 9.06 -1.79
N GLU A 23 -3.39 9.57 -1.92
CA GLU A 23 -4.53 8.81 -2.47
C GLU A 23 -4.26 8.28 -3.88
N GLY A 24 -3.61 9.09 -4.72
CA GLY A 24 -3.21 8.67 -6.08
C GLY A 24 -2.20 7.52 -6.06
N SER A 25 -1.19 7.61 -5.18
CA SER A 25 -0.22 6.53 -4.98
C SER A 25 -0.89 5.28 -4.43
N LEU A 26 -1.82 5.42 -3.48
CA LEU A 26 -2.58 4.31 -2.91
C LEU A 26 -3.38 3.59 -3.99
N ARG A 27 -4.03 4.32 -4.90
CA ARG A 27 -4.74 3.72 -6.03
C ARG A 27 -3.80 2.92 -6.93
N GLY A 28 -2.59 3.41 -7.20
CA GLY A 28 -1.57 2.67 -7.92
C GLY A 28 -1.17 1.37 -7.22
N LEU A 29 -0.98 1.42 -5.89
CA LEU A 29 -0.70 0.24 -5.08
C LEU A 29 -1.85 -0.78 -5.08
N GLN A 30 -3.10 -0.31 -5.02
CA GLN A 30 -4.28 -1.19 -5.10
C GLN A 30 -4.33 -1.94 -6.45
N LEU A 31 -3.97 -1.29 -7.55
CA LEU A 31 -3.87 -1.95 -8.86
C LEU A 31 -2.74 -3.00 -8.88
N GLU A 32 -1.58 -2.69 -8.32
CA GLU A 32 -0.47 -3.64 -8.17
C GLU A 32 -0.86 -4.87 -7.33
N LEU A 33 -1.62 -4.67 -6.25
CA LEU A 33 -2.12 -5.75 -5.41
C LEU A 33 -3.26 -6.56 -6.06
N LEU A 34 -4.02 -5.95 -6.97
CA LEU A 34 -5.01 -6.67 -7.78
C LEU A 34 -4.34 -7.66 -8.74
N GLU A 35 -3.17 -7.30 -9.29
CA GLU A 35 -2.38 -8.18 -10.16
C GLU A 35 -1.60 -9.23 -9.37
N ASN A 36 -1.04 -8.84 -8.21
CA ASN A 36 -0.28 -9.72 -7.34
C ASN A 36 -0.60 -9.46 -5.86
N PRO A 37 -1.56 -10.21 -5.27
CA PRO A 37 -1.91 -10.08 -3.85
C PRO A 37 -0.75 -10.40 -2.88
N GLU A 38 0.28 -11.11 -3.35
CA GLU A 38 1.46 -11.44 -2.56
C GLU A 38 2.61 -10.43 -2.69
N ALA A 39 2.40 -9.30 -3.39
CA ALA A 39 3.42 -8.27 -3.50
C ALA A 39 3.84 -7.71 -2.13
N GLY A 40 5.13 -7.35 -2.02
CA GLY A 40 5.72 -6.86 -0.78
C GLY A 40 6.40 -7.95 0.05
N ASP A 41 7.23 -7.50 0.99
CA ASP A 41 8.03 -8.38 1.84
C ASP A 41 7.20 -8.82 3.04
N VAL A 42 7.22 -10.11 3.39
CA VAL A 42 6.63 -10.58 4.66
C VAL A 42 7.37 -9.90 5.81
N ASP A 43 6.62 -9.29 6.73
CA ASP A 43 7.18 -8.69 7.93
C ASP A 43 7.36 -9.79 9.00
N PRO A 44 8.60 -10.16 9.38
CA PRO A 44 8.82 -11.31 10.25
C PRO A 44 8.12 -11.16 11.60
N GLY A 45 7.56 -12.25 12.12
CA GLY A 45 6.87 -12.26 13.43
C GLY A 45 5.46 -11.70 13.43
N THR A 46 4.90 -11.35 12.26
CA THR A 46 3.53 -10.77 12.14
C THR A 46 2.47 -11.74 11.63
N ALA A 47 2.79 -13.03 11.57
CA ALA A 47 1.92 -14.07 11.02
C ALA A 47 1.44 -13.82 9.57
N GLY A 48 2.29 -13.17 8.75
CA GLY A 48 2.04 -13.02 7.31
C GLY A 48 1.65 -11.61 6.86
N LEU A 49 1.72 -10.59 7.73
CA LEU A 49 1.59 -9.20 7.30
C LEU A 49 2.68 -8.90 6.26
N ARG A 50 2.31 -8.21 5.17
CA ARG A 50 3.24 -7.82 4.11
C ARG A 50 3.46 -6.32 4.15
N LYS A 51 4.72 -5.92 3.95
CA LYS A 51 5.14 -4.53 3.91
C LYS A 51 5.54 -4.18 2.48
N ILE A 52 4.94 -3.12 1.95
CA ILE A 52 5.20 -2.65 0.58
C ILE A 52 5.56 -1.17 0.56
N ARG A 53 6.45 -0.79 -0.36
CA ARG A 53 6.87 0.61 -0.53
C ARG A 53 5.88 1.33 -1.44
N LEU A 54 5.34 2.44 -0.93
CA LEU A 54 4.45 3.33 -1.64
C LEU A 54 5.23 4.55 -2.13
N ALA A 55 5.13 4.89 -3.40
CA ALA A 55 5.80 6.08 -3.93
C ALA A 55 5.20 7.35 -3.31
N ASP A 56 6.08 8.27 -2.92
CA ASP A 56 5.70 9.62 -2.52
C ASP A 56 6.19 10.59 -3.60
N PRO A 57 5.29 11.09 -4.47
CA PRO A 57 5.67 11.95 -5.59
C PRO A 57 6.28 13.28 -5.13
N THR A 58 6.00 13.74 -3.91
CA THR A 58 6.53 15.00 -3.38
C THR A 58 8.04 14.95 -3.13
N ARG A 59 8.60 13.74 -3.01
CA ARG A 59 10.01 13.54 -2.64
C ARG A 59 10.92 13.28 -3.85
N GLY A 60 10.38 13.09 -5.05
CA GLY A 60 11.17 12.91 -6.29
C GLY A 60 12.07 11.65 -6.33
N MET A 61 11.93 10.73 -5.37
CA MET A 61 12.84 9.58 -5.17
C MET A 61 12.16 8.22 -5.44
N GLY A 62 11.02 8.24 -6.13
CA GLY A 62 10.19 7.06 -6.39
C GLY A 62 9.79 6.31 -5.12
N LYS A 63 9.66 4.98 -5.21
CA LYS A 63 9.32 4.11 -4.06
C LYS A 63 10.39 4.11 -2.96
N ARG A 64 11.67 4.36 -3.28
CA ARG A 64 12.79 4.27 -2.31
C ARG A 64 12.77 5.41 -1.28
N GLY A 65 12.29 6.59 -1.67
CA GLY A 65 12.09 7.71 -0.76
C GLY A 65 10.68 7.84 -0.20
N GLY A 66 9.76 6.95 -0.57
CA GLY A 66 8.35 7.10 -0.22
C GLY A 66 7.94 6.52 1.13
N ALA A 67 6.63 6.26 1.27
CA ALA A 67 6.03 5.69 2.45
C ALA A 67 6.13 4.15 2.46
N ARG A 68 5.81 3.54 3.61
CA ARG A 68 5.68 2.09 3.76
C ARG A 68 4.26 1.79 4.21
N VAL A 69 3.61 0.84 3.54
CA VAL A 69 2.27 0.37 3.84
C VAL A 69 2.38 -1.05 4.38
N HIS A 70 1.56 -1.34 5.39
CA HIS A 70 1.39 -2.63 6.03
C HIS A 70 -0.08 -3.00 5.93
#